data_AF-A0A2T2W9W5-F1
#
_entry.id   AF-A0A2T2W9W5-F1
#
_cell.length_a   1.000
_cell.length_b   1.000
_cell.length_c   1.000
_cell.angle_alpha   90.00
_cell.angle_beta   90.00
_cell.angle_gamma   90.00
#
_symmetry.space_group_name_H-M   'P 1'
#
loop_
_entity.id
_entity.type
_entity.pdbx_description
1 polymer ?
#
loop_
_entity_poly.entity_id
_entity_poly.type
_entity_poly.pdbx_seq_one_letter_code
_entity_poly.pdbx_strand_id
1 'polypeptide(L)'
;MAKHKNAGLQLFGLLWLAGMAGVISLVLLPLPSLPEGAPPAAVVRLLVLVQPTILLSVAVLIGVLLAHRLGLMAPGAEALAAGRSWRQAMVPQLLPGVVGGLISGGLLAAIALLSRPLLPSAYGESEPTPLLVRFLYGGITEEILIRWGLMTLLLWLGWRFGQQRQGKPQTQWVVVAIAVSSLGFALAHLPAAIALGLPLTPPLLGFLLLQNALFAVVAGYLFWRYGLEAAIIAHLTVHAVLALIG
;
A
#
# COMPACT_ATOMS: atom_id res chain seq x y z
N MET A 1 -8.75 -2.86 39.41
CA MET A 1 -7.64 -2.22 38.66
C MET A 1 -7.98 -2.24 37.18
N ALA A 2 -8.46 -1.12 36.61
CA ALA A 2 -8.63 -1.01 35.17
C ALA A 2 -7.23 -0.99 34.53
N LYS A 3 -6.90 -2.00 33.73
CA LYS A 3 -5.70 -2.00 32.87
C LYS A 3 -5.79 -0.74 32.01
N HIS A 4 -4.93 0.26 32.25
CA HIS A 4 -4.75 1.36 31.31
C HIS A 4 -4.28 0.75 29.99
N LYS A 5 -5.20 0.62 29.03
CA LYS A 5 -4.90 0.13 27.69
C LYS A 5 -3.98 1.14 27.02
N ASN A 6 -2.76 0.74 26.70
CA ASN A 6 -1.86 1.55 25.89
C ASN A 6 -2.38 1.55 24.44
N ALA A 7 -3.18 2.57 24.11
CA ALA A 7 -3.83 2.68 22.79
C ALA A 7 -2.82 2.67 21.64
N GLY A 8 -1.59 3.18 21.83
CA GLY A 8 -0.54 3.14 20.82
C GLY A 8 -0.03 1.72 20.56
N LEU A 9 0.19 0.93 21.62
CA LEU A 9 0.58 -0.48 21.48
C LEU A 9 -0.54 -1.31 20.83
N GLN A 10 -1.79 -1.00 21.14
CA GLN A 10 -2.94 -1.67 20.53
C GLN A 10 -3.10 -1.30 19.06
N LEU A 11 -2.94 -0.03 18.70
CA LEU A 11 -2.93 0.42 17.30
C LEU A 11 -1.80 -0.25 16.52
N PHE A 12 -0.60 -0.31 17.10
CA PHE A 12 0.54 -1.04 16.52
C PHE A 12 0.15 -2.49 16.24
N GLY A 13 -0.35 -3.21 17.25
CA GLY A 13 -0.73 -4.61 17.11
C GLY A 13 -1.81 -4.83 16.04
N LEU A 14 -2.83 -3.98 15.99
CA LEU A 14 -3.92 -4.07 15.00
C LEU A 14 -3.42 -3.88 13.57
N LEU A 15 -2.67 -2.80 13.30
CA LEU A 15 -2.15 -2.52 11.97
C LEU A 15 -1.09 -3.53 11.56
N TRP A 16 -0.23 -3.96 12.48
CA TRP A 16 0.78 -4.97 12.21
C TRP A 16 0.14 -6.32 11.86
N LEU A 17 -0.86 -6.78 12.61
CA LEU A 17 -1.58 -8.02 12.29
C LEU A 17 -2.32 -7.92 10.94
N ALA A 18 -2.96 -6.79 10.66
CA ALA A 18 -3.63 -6.57 9.38
C ALA A 18 -2.65 -6.62 8.19
N GLY A 19 -1.50 -5.96 8.29
CA GLY A 19 -0.45 -6.04 7.26
C GLY A 19 0.22 -7.41 7.19
N MET A 20 0.43 -8.09 8.33
CA MET A 20 1.06 -9.40 8.34
C MET A 20 0.20 -10.47 7.65
N ALA A 21 -1.13 -10.33 7.66
CA ALA A 21 -1.99 -11.19 6.85
C ALA A 21 -1.63 -11.11 5.36
N GLY A 22 -1.33 -9.92 4.84
CA GLY A 22 -0.85 -9.75 3.47
C GLY A 22 0.57 -10.24 3.27
N VAL A 23 1.50 -9.96 4.19
CA VAL A 23 2.86 -10.53 4.11
C VAL A 23 2.82 -12.05 4.04
N ILE A 24 2.06 -12.71 4.92
CA ILE A 24 1.89 -14.16 4.91
C ILE A 24 1.28 -14.64 3.59
N SER A 25 0.36 -13.89 3.00
CA SER A 25 -0.24 -14.27 1.71
C SER A 25 0.79 -14.41 0.58
N LEU A 26 1.95 -13.74 0.66
CA LEU A 26 3.02 -13.85 -0.35
C LEU A 26 3.55 -15.28 -0.52
N VAL A 27 3.35 -16.18 0.45
CA VAL A 27 3.71 -17.61 0.29
C VAL A 27 2.93 -18.29 -0.84
N LEU A 28 1.84 -17.69 -1.31
CA LEU A 28 1.02 -18.18 -2.42
C LEU A 28 1.55 -17.75 -3.79
N LEU A 29 2.54 -16.85 -3.84
CA LEU A 29 3.17 -16.48 -5.10
C LEU A 29 3.92 -17.67 -5.70
N PRO A 30 3.93 -17.80 -7.04
CA PRO A 30 4.78 -18.77 -7.70
C PRO A 30 6.25 -18.45 -7.39
N LEU A 31 7.02 -19.49 -7.07
CA LEU A 31 8.47 -19.33 -6.95
C LEU A 31 9.08 -19.33 -8.35
N PRO A 32 10.08 -18.47 -8.62
CA PRO A 32 10.90 -18.64 -9.82
C PRO A 32 11.64 -19.97 -9.76
N SER A 33 12.10 -20.44 -10.91
CA SER A 33 12.97 -21.61 -11.02
C SER A 33 14.19 -21.44 -10.10
N LEU A 34 14.32 -22.34 -9.11
CA LEU A 34 15.42 -22.29 -8.16
C LEU A 34 16.69 -22.88 -8.82
N PRO A 35 17.85 -22.24 -8.66
CA PRO A 35 19.10 -22.77 -9.18
C PRO A 35 19.50 -24.07 -8.46
N GLU A 36 20.35 -24.87 -9.10
CA GLU A 36 20.90 -26.07 -8.48
C GLU A 36 21.66 -25.72 -7.18
N GLY A 37 21.42 -26.49 -6.12
CA GLY A 37 21.97 -26.20 -4.79
C GLY A 37 21.21 -25.15 -3.97
N ALA A 38 20.10 -24.60 -4.48
CA ALA A 38 19.24 -23.71 -3.69
C ALA A 38 18.64 -24.42 -2.46
N PRO A 39 18.34 -23.67 -1.37
CA PRO A 39 17.60 -24.21 -0.24
C PRO A 39 16.25 -24.81 -0.66
N PRO A 40 15.67 -25.70 0.16
CA PRO A 40 14.34 -26.24 -0.10
C PRO A 40 13.31 -25.12 -0.33
N ALA A 41 12.37 -25.33 -1.25
CA ALA A 41 11.36 -24.32 -1.60
C ALA A 41 10.61 -23.75 -0.38
N ALA A 42 10.35 -24.58 0.64
CA ALA A 42 9.76 -24.14 1.89
C ALA A 42 10.62 -23.08 2.63
N VAL A 43 11.94 -23.27 2.66
CA VAL A 43 12.89 -22.31 3.24
C VAL A 43 12.89 -21.02 2.44
N VAL A 44 12.93 -21.10 1.11
CA VAL A 44 12.87 -19.91 0.24
C VAL A 44 11.59 -19.11 0.48
N ARG A 45 10.43 -19.78 0.58
CA ARG A 45 9.15 -19.11 0.88
C ARG A 45 9.19 -18.36 2.21
N LEU A 46 9.78 -18.94 3.25
CA LEU A 46 9.92 -18.26 4.54
C LEU A 46 10.90 -17.08 4.47
N LEU A 47 12.00 -17.21 3.74
CA LEU A 47 12.98 -16.14 3.56
C LEU A 47 12.38 -14.91 2.86
N VAL A 48 11.50 -15.12 1.88
CA VAL A 48 10.79 -14.03 1.17
C VAL A 48 9.94 -13.18 2.12
N LEU A 49 9.48 -13.73 3.26
CA LEU A 49 8.66 -12.99 4.21
C LEU A 49 9.47 -12.04 5.11
N VAL A 50 10.77 -12.31 5.28
CA VAL A 50 11.60 -11.60 6.28
C VAL A 50 11.67 -10.09 5.98
N GLN A 51 12.02 -9.73 4.74
CA GLN A 51 12.13 -8.33 4.34
C GLN A 51 10.80 -7.56 4.51
N PRO A 52 9.66 -8.00 3.92
CA PRO A 52 8.40 -7.28 4.08
C PRO A 52 7.91 -7.24 5.54
N THR A 53 8.18 -8.26 6.38
CA THR A 53 7.89 -8.19 7.81
C THR A 53 8.67 -7.08 8.51
N ILE A 54 9.96 -6.92 8.21
CA ILE A 54 10.79 -5.84 8.78
C ILE A 54 10.26 -4.47 8.32
N LEU A 55 10.04 -4.31 7.01
CA LEU A 55 9.53 -3.06 6.44
C LEU A 55 8.16 -2.69 7.02
N LEU A 56 7.25 -3.66 7.14
CA LEU A 56 5.93 -3.46 7.74
C LEU A 56 6.04 -3.05 9.21
N SER A 57 6.89 -3.72 9.98
CA SER A 57 7.10 -3.40 11.39
C SER A 57 7.60 -1.97 11.58
N VAL A 58 8.56 -1.55 10.75
CA VAL A 58 9.08 -0.18 10.73
C VAL A 58 8.00 0.82 10.30
N ALA A 59 7.24 0.53 9.23
CA ALA A 59 6.17 1.39 8.73
C ALA A 59 5.06 1.61 9.78
N VAL A 60 4.61 0.53 10.43
CA VAL A 60 3.60 0.61 11.51
C VAL A 60 4.12 1.44 12.67
N LEU A 61 5.38 1.22 13.09
CA LEU A 61 6.01 1.99 14.15
C LEU A 61 6.08 3.48 13.81
N ILE A 62 6.54 3.83 12.61
CA ILE A 62 6.60 5.21 12.11
C ILE A 62 5.23 5.87 12.20
N GLY A 63 4.19 5.25 11.64
CA GLY A 63 2.87 5.84 11.61
C GLY A 63 2.28 6.01 13.02
N VAL A 64 2.42 5.00 13.90
CA VAL A 64 1.97 5.11 15.30
C VAL A 64 2.66 6.26 16.04
N LEU A 65 3.96 6.46 15.81
CA LEU A 65 4.73 7.51 16.47
C LEU A 65 4.47 8.92 15.92
N LEU A 66 4.17 9.04 14.62
CA LEU A 66 4.22 10.33 13.92
C LEU A 66 2.86 10.81 13.38
N ALA A 67 1.94 9.92 12.97
CA ALA A 67 0.73 10.28 12.22
C ALA A 67 -0.14 11.31 12.95
N HIS A 68 -0.41 11.08 14.25
CA HIS A 68 -1.22 11.98 15.09
C HIS A 68 -0.67 13.41 15.15
N ARG A 69 0.67 13.58 15.11
CA ARG A 69 1.31 14.92 15.13
C ARG A 69 1.08 15.69 13.84
N LEU A 70 0.78 14.98 12.77
CA LEU A 70 0.59 15.52 11.43
C LEU A 70 -0.89 15.66 11.05
N GLY A 71 -1.80 15.24 11.94
CA GLY A 71 -3.24 15.18 11.67
C GLY A 71 -3.64 14.05 10.70
N LEU A 72 -2.77 13.07 10.49
CA LEU A 72 -3.08 11.83 9.76
C LEU A 72 -3.67 10.81 10.74
N MET A 73 -4.51 9.92 10.23
CA MET A 73 -5.27 8.98 11.06
C MET A 73 -5.58 7.66 10.36
N ALA A 74 -5.79 6.62 11.17
CA ALA A 74 -6.41 5.36 10.78
C ALA A 74 -7.72 5.18 11.56
N PRO A 75 -8.84 5.84 11.16
CA PRO A 75 -9.99 6.04 12.05
C PRO A 75 -10.60 4.76 12.62
N GLY A 76 -10.70 3.70 11.82
CA GLY A 76 -11.25 2.42 12.24
C GLY A 76 -10.33 1.73 13.24
N ALA A 77 -9.04 1.62 12.91
CA ALA A 77 -8.02 1.00 13.76
C ALA A 77 -7.81 1.77 15.07
N GLU A 78 -7.78 3.10 15.03
CA GLU A 78 -7.69 3.96 16.20
C GLU A 78 -8.93 3.88 17.08
N ALA A 79 -10.12 3.83 16.49
CA ALA A 79 -11.35 3.62 17.25
C ALA A 79 -11.33 2.25 17.96
N LEU A 80 -10.94 1.19 17.26
CA LEU A 80 -10.84 -0.15 17.84
C LEU A 80 -9.80 -0.21 18.97
N ALA A 81 -8.62 0.38 18.77
CA ALA A 81 -7.58 0.49 19.80
C ALA A 81 -8.07 1.28 21.03
N ALA A 82 -8.86 2.32 20.83
CA ALA A 82 -9.46 3.10 21.90
C ALA A 82 -10.68 2.43 22.57
N GLY A 83 -11.10 1.24 22.11
CA GLY A 83 -12.33 0.59 22.59
C GLY A 83 -13.62 1.27 22.17
N ARG A 84 -13.58 2.10 21.11
CA ARG A 84 -14.73 2.76 20.49
C ARG A 84 -15.26 1.93 19.32
N SER A 85 -16.43 2.30 18.80
CA SER A 85 -17.04 1.62 17.65
C SER A 85 -16.25 1.88 16.36
N TRP A 86 -15.46 0.91 15.93
CA TRP A 86 -14.74 0.96 14.66
C TRP A 86 -15.68 1.08 13.45
N ARG A 87 -16.87 0.48 13.53
CA ARG A 87 -17.88 0.55 12.45
C ARG A 87 -18.31 1.97 12.19
N GLN A 88 -18.66 2.72 13.24
CA GLN A 88 -19.04 4.13 13.11
C GLN A 88 -17.88 4.97 12.61
N ALA A 89 -16.67 4.69 13.10
CA ALA A 89 -15.47 5.39 12.66
C ALA A 89 -15.15 5.15 11.18
N MET A 90 -15.52 4.01 10.60
CA MET A 90 -15.25 3.68 9.18
C MET A 90 -16.26 4.27 8.20
N VAL A 91 -17.50 4.58 8.62
CA VAL A 91 -18.55 5.07 7.70
C VAL A 91 -18.09 6.24 6.81
N PRO A 92 -17.39 7.27 7.34
CA PRO A 92 -16.91 8.38 6.50
C PRO A 92 -15.86 8.00 5.47
N GLN A 93 -15.14 6.87 5.63
CA GLN A 93 -14.15 6.39 4.66
C GLN A 93 -14.78 5.62 3.49
N LEU A 94 -15.97 5.02 3.68
CA LEU A 94 -16.56 4.09 2.72
C LEU A 94 -16.80 4.74 1.35
N LEU A 95 -17.56 5.83 1.31
CA LEU A 95 -17.91 6.51 0.07
C LEU A 95 -16.68 7.04 -0.69
N PRO A 96 -15.78 7.84 -0.09
CA PRO A 96 -14.61 8.34 -0.81
C PRO A 96 -13.66 7.22 -1.23
N GLY A 97 -13.51 6.17 -0.41
CA GLY A 97 -12.70 4.99 -0.76
C GLY A 97 -13.27 4.25 -1.98
N VAL A 98 -14.56 3.90 -1.95
CA VAL A 98 -15.20 3.18 -3.07
C VAL A 98 -15.20 4.02 -4.34
N VAL A 99 -15.57 5.30 -4.27
CA VAL A 99 -15.58 6.19 -5.44
C VAL A 99 -14.18 6.36 -6.01
N GLY A 100 -13.18 6.63 -5.17
CA GLY A 100 -11.80 6.75 -5.60
C GLY A 100 -11.27 5.46 -6.22
N GLY A 101 -11.66 4.31 -5.66
CA GLY A 101 -11.30 2.99 -6.19
C GLY A 101 -11.98 2.66 -7.51
N LEU A 102 -13.26 2.97 -7.68
CA LEU A 102 -13.99 2.75 -8.94
C LEU A 102 -13.41 3.61 -10.08
N ILE A 103 -13.18 4.90 -9.81
CA ILE A 103 -12.59 5.82 -10.79
C ILE A 103 -11.18 5.35 -11.17
N SER A 104 -10.34 5.05 -10.18
CA SER A 104 -8.98 4.58 -10.43
C SER A 104 -8.98 3.24 -11.15
N GLY A 105 -9.81 2.28 -10.73
CA GLY A 105 -9.90 0.96 -11.33
C GLY A 105 -10.33 1.01 -12.80
N GLY A 106 -11.35 1.83 -13.11
CA GLY A 106 -11.79 2.05 -14.49
C GLY A 106 -10.72 2.73 -15.35
N LEU A 107 -10.05 3.75 -14.81
CA LEU A 107 -8.95 4.44 -15.51
C LEU A 107 -7.78 3.49 -15.78
N LEU A 108 -7.35 2.71 -14.78
CA LEU A 108 -6.27 1.75 -14.92
C LEU A 108 -6.63 0.64 -15.90
N ALA A 109 -7.86 0.13 -15.87
CA ALA A 109 -8.35 -0.83 -16.87
C ALA A 109 -8.29 -0.26 -18.29
N ALA A 110 -8.71 1.00 -18.49
CA ALA A 110 -8.62 1.66 -19.78
C ALA A 110 -7.17 1.83 -20.25
N ILE A 111 -6.27 2.27 -19.36
CA ILE A 111 -4.83 2.38 -19.67
C ILE A 111 -4.25 1.02 -20.04
N ALA A 112 -4.58 -0.03 -19.28
CA ALA A 112 -4.17 -1.40 -19.58
C ALA A 112 -4.62 -1.84 -20.96
N LEU A 113 -5.90 -1.69 -21.30
CA LEU A 113 -6.47 -2.06 -22.59
C LEU A 113 -5.82 -1.30 -23.76
N LEU A 114 -5.63 0.01 -23.63
CA LEU A 114 -5.03 0.84 -24.67
C LEU A 114 -3.53 0.57 -24.84
N SER A 115 -2.85 0.14 -23.78
CA SER A 115 -1.41 -0.13 -23.81
C SER A 115 -1.08 -1.53 -24.33
N ARG A 116 -2.04 -2.47 -24.38
CA ARG A 116 -1.80 -3.89 -24.77
C ARG A 116 -0.92 -4.06 -26.02
N PRO A 117 -1.14 -3.33 -27.14
CA PRO A 117 -0.32 -3.51 -28.35
C PRO A 117 1.14 -3.08 -28.20
N LEU A 118 1.45 -2.28 -27.18
CA LEU A 118 2.78 -1.72 -26.91
C LEU A 118 3.58 -2.56 -25.91
N LEU A 119 2.91 -3.45 -25.18
CA LEU A 119 3.53 -4.26 -24.13
C LEU A 119 4.16 -5.54 -24.70
N PRO A 120 5.25 -6.03 -24.11
CA PRO A 120 5.81 -7.32 -24.50
C PRO A 120 4.79 -8.46 -24.37
N SER A 121 4.79 -9.43 -25.29
CA SER A 121 3.89 -10.59 -25.23
C SER A 121 4.00 -11.35 -23.91
N ALA A 122 5.22 -11.48 -23.38
CA ALA A 122 5.50 -12.08 -22.08
C ALA A 122 4.71 -11.44 -20.91
N TYR A 123 4.35 -10.16 -21.01
CA TYR A 123 3.49 -9.52 -20.01
C TYR A 123 2.05 -10.05 -20.07
N GLY A 124 1.50 -10.22 -21.27
CA GLY A 124 0.16 -10.77 -21.47
C GLY A 124 0.05 -12.28 -21.18
N GLU A 125 1.16 -13.00 -21.28
CA GLU A 125 1.27 -14.44 -20.96
C GLU A 125 1.57 -14.70 -19.47
N SER A 126 1.89 -13.66 -18.70
CA SER A 126 2.20 -13.82 -17.28
C SER A 126 0.97 -14.21 -16.47
N GLU A 127 1.16 -15.17 -15.55
CA GLU A 127 0.10 -15.59 -14.64
C GLU A 127 -0.33 -14.43 -13.73
N PRO A 128 -1.64 -14.15 -13.59
CA PRO A 128 -2.11 -13.09 -12.74
C PRO A 128 -1.80 -13.41 -11.28
N THR A 129 -1.41 -12.39 -10.52
CA THR A 129 -1.23 -12.49 -9.07
C THR A 129 -2.51 -13.05 -8.43
N PRO A 130 -2.42 -14.07 -7.55
CA PRO A 130 -3.59 -14.65 -6.90
C PRO A 130 -4.44 -13.58 -6.20
N LEU A 131 -5.76 -13.68 -6.33
CA LEU A 131 -6.69 -12.68 -5.76
C LEU A 131 -6.44 -12.44 -4.27
N LEU A 132 -6.21 -13.50 -3.49
CA LEU A 132 -5.94 -13.37 -2.06
C LEU A 132 -4.70 -12.51 -1.77
N VAL A 133 -3.65 -12.63 -2.59
CA VAL A 133 -2.43 -11.80 -2.47
C VAL A 133 -2.73 -10.36 -2.87
N ARG A 134 -3.47 -10.15 -3.97
CA ARG A 134 -3.90 -8.81 -4.40
C ARG A 134 -4.67 -8.10 -3.29
N PHE A 135 -5.69 -8.74 -2.73
CA PHE A 135 -6.51 -8.10 -1.69
C PHE A 135 -5.76 -7.91 -0.36
N LEU A 136 -4.98 -8.89 0.11
CA LEU A 136 -4.31 -8.78 1.42
C LEU A 136 -2.99 -8.01 1.35
N TYR A 137 -2.09 -8.39 0.43
CA TYR A 137 -0.81 -7.68 0.30
C TYR A 137 -1.01 -6.34 -0.40
N GLY A 138 -1.54 -6.34 -1.62
CA GLY A 138 -1.80 -5.11 -2.39
C GLY A 138 -2.76 -4.16 -1.68
N GLY A 139 -3.95 -4.66 -1.34
CA GLY A 139 -5.01 -3.80 -0.79
C GLY A 139 -4.79 -3.28 0.63
N ILE A 140 -4.10 -4.03 1.50
CA ILE A 140 -3.92 -3.66 2.92
C ILE A 140 -2.45 -3.37 3.25
N THR A 141 -1.55 -4.28 2.93
CA THR A 141 -0.14 -4.19 3.38
C THR A 141 0.58 -3.04 2.71
N GLU A 142 0.39 -2.86 1.39
CA GLU A 142 1.02 -1.76 0.67
C GLU A 142 0.53 -0.39 1.16
N GLU A 143 -0.75 -0.25 1.49
CA GLU A 143 -1.26 1.00 2.06
C GLU A 143 -0.65 1.29 3.43
N ILE A 144 -0.43 0.27 4.27
CA ILE A 144 0.27 0.46 5.54
C ILE A 144 1.74 0.85 5.29
N LEU A 145 2.43 0.19 4.36
CA LEU A 145 3.83 0.50 4.04
C LEU A 145 3.98 1.93 3.51
N ILE A 146 3.15 2.30 2.56
CA ILE A 146 3.32 3.52 1.78
C ILE A 146 2.62 4.71 2.43
N ARG A 147 1.38 4.57 2.89
CA ARG A 147 0.59 5.70 3.39
C ARG A 147 0.90 5.88 4.87
N TRP A 148 0.65 4.85 5.66
CA TRP A 148 0.88 4.90 7.10
C TRP A 148 2.37 5.05 7.45
N GLY A 149 3.26 4.34 6.77
CA GLY A 149 4.71 4.41 6.96
C GLY A 149 5.38 5.56 6.19
N LEU A 150 5.66 5.34 4.91
CA LEU A 150 6.52 6.21 4.09
C LEU A 150 5.99 7.64 3.96
N MET A 151 4.72 7.82 3.58
CA MET A 151 4.12 9.15 3.39
C MET A 151 4.07 9.92 4.71
N THR A 152 3.73 9.26 5.82
CA THR A 152 3.80 9.88 7.16
C THR A 152 5.23 10.34 7.48
N LEU A 153 6.25 9.51 7.21
CA LEU A 153 7.66 9.89 7.41
C LEU A 153 8.03 11.10 6.56
N LEU A 154 7.70 11.09 5.27
CA LEU A 154 8.01 12.18 4.34
C LEU A 154 7.33 13.48 4.76
N LEU A 155 6.05 13.43 5.13
CA LEU A 155 5.33 14.59 5.65
C LEU A 155 5.95 15.08 6.96
N TRP A 156 6.35 14.17 7.85
CA TRP A 156 7.04 14.52 9.08
C TRP A 156 8.36 15.22 8.79
N LEU A 157 9.17 14.74 7.84
CA LEU A 157 10.43 15.37 7.46
C LEU A 157 10.21 16.80 6.93
N GLY A 158 9.23 16.97 6.03
CA GLY A 158 8.85 18.27 5.49
C GLY A 158 8.36 19.24 6.57
N TRP A 159 7.50 18.77 7.48
CA TRP A 159 7.04 19.56 8.62
C TRP A 159 8.17 19.86 9.62
N ARG A 160 9.05 18.89 9.89
CA ARG A 160 10.14 18.99 10.87
C ARG A 160 11.21 19.98 10.45
N PHE A 161 11.67 19.87 9.22
CA PHE A 161 12.85 20.58 8.72
C PHE A 161 12.45 21.75 7.82
N GLY A 162 11.44 21.58 6.98
CA GLY A 162 10.96 22.62 6.08
C GLY A 162 10.07 23.67 6.76
N GLN A 163 9.18 23.26 7.67
CA GLN A 163 8.32 24.17 8.45
C GLN A 163 8.82 24.40 9.88
N GLN A 164 9.96 23.81 10.25
CA GLN A 164 10.54 23.92 11.60
C GLN A 164 9.57 23.54 12.73
N ARG A 165 8.65 22.60 12.46
CA ARG A 165 7.56 22.16 13.36
C ARG A 165 6.54 23.25 13.75
N GLN A 166 6.44 24.33 12.97
CA GLN A 166 5.47 25.38 13.26
C GLN A 166 4.07 25.00 12.76
N GLY A 167 3.08 25.07 13.65
CA GLY A 167 1.67 24.84 13.30
C GLY A 167 1.38 23.44 12.74
N LYS A 168 0.24 23.32 12.04
CA LYS A 168 -0.13 22.11 11.30
C LYS A 168 0.66 22.02 9.99
N PRO A 169 0.94 20.81 9.46
CA PRO A 169 1.63 20.66 8.19
C PRO A 169 0.94 21.44 7.06
N GLN A 170 1.67 22.40 6.48
CA GLN A 170 1.24 23.13 5.27
C GLN A 170 1.02 22.18 4.08
N THR A 171 0.03 22.51 3.24
CA THR A 171 -0.39 21.74 2.07
C THR A 171 0.77 21.41 1.12
N GLN A 172 1.72 22.32 0.92
CA GLN A 172 2.87 22.07 0.03
C GLN A 172 3.68 20.83 0.44
N TRP A 173 3.88 20.61 1.74
CA TRP A 173 4.64 19.47 2.25
C TRP A 173 3.82 18.18 2.19
N VAL A 174 2.49 18.28 2.29
CA VAL A 174 1.59 17.15 2.03
C VAL A 174 1.67 16.73 0.57
N VAL A 175 1.61 17.67 -0.36
CA VAL A 175 1.71 17.40 -1.80
C VAL A 175 3.05 16.76 -2.14
N VAL A 176 4.16 17.28 -1.59
CA VAL A 176 5.49 16.66 -1.75
C VAL A 176 5.52 15.24 -1.20
N ALA A 177 4.96 14.99 0.00
CA ALA A 177 4.90 13.66 0.58
C ALA A 177 4.08 12.68 -0.28
N ILE A 178 2.94 13.12 -0.83
CA ILE A 178 2.13 12.32 -1.77
C ILE A 178 2.92 12.02 -3.04
N ALA A 179 3.54 13.03 -3.66
CA ALA A 179 4.27 12.85 -4.91
C ALA A 179 5.46 11.88 -4.75
N VAL A 180 6.28 12.08 -3.70
CA VAL A 180 7.48 11.27 -3.46
C VAL A 180 7.10 9.85 -3.05
N SER A 181 6.10 9.66 -2.18
CA SER A 181 5.63 8.31 -1.82
C SER A 181 4.97 7.58 -3.01
N SER A 182 4.30 8.30 -3.91
CA SER A 182 3.71 7.74 -5.14
C SER A 182 4.77 7.27 -6.12
N LEU A 183 5.85 8.03 -6.28
CA LEU A 183 7.01 7.60 -7.05
C LEU A 183 7.68 6.37 -6.41
N GLY A 184 7.86 6.39 -5.09
CA GLY A 184 8.40 5.25 -4.35
C GLY A 184 7.56 3.98 -4.53
N PHE A 185 6.23 4.10 -4.50
CA PHE A 185 5.31 3.00 -4.76
C PHE A 185 5.46 2.46 -6.19
N ALA A 186 5.51 3.34 -7.19
CA ALA A 186 5.70 2.94 -8.57
C ALA A 186 7.03 2.21 -8.81
N LEU A 187 8.10 2.69 -8.21
CA LEU A 187 9.43 2.05 -8.29
C LEU A 187 9.45 0.70 -7.57
N ALA A 188 8.75 0.57 -6.44
CA ALA A 188 8.67 -0.67 -5.67
C ALA A 188 8.00 -1.84 -6.43
N HIS A 189 7.30 -1.54 -7.54
CA HIS A 189 6.69 -2.56 -8.40
C HIS A 189 7.65 -3.12 -9.47
N LEU A 190 8.75 -2.43 -9.77
CA LEU A 190 9.71 -2.88 -10.78
C LEU A 190 10.40 -4.21 -10.44
N PRO A 191 10.83 -4.45 -9.18
CA PRO A 191 11.42 -5.74 -8.80
C PRO A 191 10.52 -6.94 -9.06
N ALA A 192 9.19 -6.78 -8.94
CA ALA A 192 8.25 -7.86 -9.23
C ALA A 192 8.26 -8.24 -10.72
N ALA A 193 8.31 -7.25 -11.62
CA ALA A 193 8.43 -7.51 -13.05
C ALA A 193 9.75 -8.21 -13.40
N ILE A 194 10.85 -7.82 -12.74
CA ILE A 194 12.16 -8.48 -12.89
C ILE A 194 12.11 -9.93 -12.39
N ALA A 195 11.48 -10.18 -11.24
CA ALA A 195 11.36 -11.52 -10.66
C ALA A 195 10.50 -12.46 -11.53
N LEU A 196 9.55 -11.91 -12.28
CA LEU A 196 8.75 -12.64 -13.28
C LEU A 196 9.50 -12.85 -14.61
N GLY A 197 10.75 -12.37 -14.73
CA GLY A 197 11.54 -12.50 -15.95
C GLY A 197 11.04 -11.63 -17.11
N LEU A 198 10.24 -10.59 -16.83
CA LEU A 198 9.69 -9.73 -17.87
C LEU A 198 10.79 -8.83 -18.47
N PRO A 199 10.84 -8.67 -19.80
CA PRO A 199 11.77 -7.74 -20.42
C PRO A 199 11.33 -6.30 -20.12
N LEU A 200 12.15 -5.54 -19.40
CA LEU A 200 11.89 -4.13 -19.04
C LEU A 200 12.07 -3.19 -20.24
N THR A 201 11.23 -3.35 -21.26
CA THR A 201 11.18 -2.45 -22.42
C THR A 201 10.71 -1.05 -21.98
N PRO A 202 11.09 0.04 -22.69
CA PRO A 202 10.60 1.37 -22.34
C PRO A 202 9.08 1.49 -22.25
N PRO A 203 8.27 0.86 -23.14
CA PRO A 203 6.82 0.83 -22.97
C PRO A 203 6.35 0.14 -21.69
N LEU A 204 6.90 -1.02 -21.33
CA LEU A 204 6.52 -1.72 -20.08
C LEU A 204 6.91 -0.90 -18.86
N LEU A 205 8.10 -0.31 -18.85
CA LEU A 205 8.56 0.54 -17.76
C LEU A 205 7.64 1.75 -17.59
N GLY A 206 7.34 2.46 -18.67
CA GLY A 206 6.43 3.60 -18.65
C GLY A 206 5.04 3.22 -18.17
N PHE A 207 4.51 2.09 -18.63
CA PHE A 207 3.22 1.54 -18.21
C PHE A 207 3.15 1.22 -16.72
N LEU A 208 4.14 0.48 -16.19
CA LEU A 208 4.19 0.13 -14.76
C LEU A 208 4.34 1.39 -13.89
N LEU A 209 5.21 2.32 -14.27
CA LEU A 209 5.40 3.55 -13.52
C LEU A 209 4.15 4.43 -13.52
N LEU A 210 3.52 4.59 -14.68
CA LEU A 210 2.33 5.42 -14.84
C LEU A 210 1.15 4.89 -14.00
N GLN A 211 0.81 3.61 -14.16
CA GLN A 211 -0.34 3.03 -13.46
C GLN A 211 -0.18 3.08 -11.94
N ASN A 212 0.98 2.67 -11.45
CA ASN A 212 1.23 2.64 -10.01
C ASN A 212 1.30 4.05 -9.43
N ALA A 213 1.92 5.02 -10.13
CA ALA A 213 1.96 6.41 -9.67
C ALA A 213 0.57 7.05 -9.66
N LEU A 214 -0.25 6.83 -10.70
CA LEU A 214 -1.60 7.40 -10.80
C LEU A 214 -2.49 6.96 -9.64
N PHE A 215 -2.58 5.65 -9.39
CA PHE A 215 -3.33 5.16 -8.25
C PHE A 215 -2.73 5.66 -6.94
N ALA A 216 -1.40 5.70 -6.84
CA ALA A 216 -0.77 6.08 -5.59
C ALA A 216 -1.03 7.53 -5.18
N VAL A 217 -1.16 8.44 -6.14
CA VAL A 217 -1.57 9.83 -5.90
C VAL A 217 -2.98 9.88 -5.34
N VAL A 218 -3.92 9.12 -5.92
CA VAL A 218 -5.30 9.05 -5.43
C VAL A 218 -5.35 8.50 -4.00
N ALA A 219 -4.68 7.38 -3.75
CA ALA A 219 -4.61 6.78 -2.40
C ALA A 219 -3.94 7.71 -1.38
N GLY A 220 -2.88 8.44 -1.78
CA GLY A 220 -2.23 9.45 -0.93
C GLY A 220 -3.17 10.61 -0.58
N TYR A 221 -3.95 11.10 -1.54
CA TYR A 221 -4.97 12.12 -1.28
C TYR A 221 -6.07 11.61 -0.35
N LEU A 222 -6.57 10.39 -0.59
CA LEU A 222 -7.59 9.77 0.26
C LEU A 222 -7.08 9.58 1.69
N PHE A 223 -5.84 9.11 1.85
CA PHE A 223 -5.22 8.99 3.16
C PHE A 223 -5.12 10.34 3.89
N TRP A 224 -4.67 11.39 3.19
CA TRP A 224 -4.58 12.73 3.77
C TRP A 224 -5.94 13.29 4.21
N ARG A 225 -7.00 13.06 3.42
CA ARG A 225 -8.32 13.68 3.65
C ARG A 225 -9.27 12.87 4.51
N TYR A 226 -9.20 11.55 4.44
CA TYR A 226 -10.20 10.64 5.01
C TYR A 226 -9.60 9.55 5.91
N GLY A 227 -8.29 9.32 5.86
CA GLY A 227 -7.59 8.34 6.69
C GLY A 227 -7.21 7.05 5.95
N LEU A 228 -6.43 6.20 6.64
CA LEU A 228 -5.77 5.03 6.05
C LEU A 228 -6.77 4.05 5.40
N GLU A 229 -7.87 3.79 6.08
CA GLU A 229 -8.89 2.86 5.63
C GLU A 229 -9.58 3.33 4.34
N ALA A 230 -9.66 4.64 4.07
CA ALA A 230 -10.19 5.12 2.79
C ALA A 230 -9.26 4.74 1.62
N ALA A 231 -7.94 4.81 1.84
CA ALA A 231 -6.95 4.36 0.86
C ALA A 231 -7.00 2.83 0.67
N ILE A 232 -7.11 2.06 1.76
CA ILE A 232 -7.30 0.60 1.73
C ILE A 232 -8.56 0.23 0.94
N ILE A 233 -9.71 0.84 1.23
CA ILE A 233 -10.97 0.56 0.53
C ILE A 233 -10.84 0.88 -0.97
N ALA A 234 -10.19 2.00 -1.31
CA ALA A 234 -9.94 2.35 -2.71
C ALA A 234 -9.08 1.29 -3.41
N HIS A 235 -7.99 0.84 -2.78
CA HIS A 235 -7.11 -0.16 -3.37
C HIS A 235 -7.81 -1.53 -3.54
N LEU A 236 -8.53 -1.97 -2.51
CA LEU A 236 -9.35 -3.19 -2.60
C LEU A 236 -10.36 -3.09 -3.75
N THR A 237 -10.98 -1.92 -3.92
CA THR A 237 -11.94 -1.68 -5.00
C THR A 237 -11.27 -1.69 -6.37
N VAL A 238 -10.06 -1.11 -6.51
CA VAL A 238 -9.26 -1.23 -7.74
C VAL A 238 -9.01 -2.70 -8.09
N HIS A 239 -8.58 -3.51 -7.12
CA HIS A 239 -8.37 -4.93 -7.37
C HIS A 239 -9.65 -5.67 -7.76
N ALA A 240 -10.78 -5.34 -7.14
CA ALA A 240 -12.07 -5.90 -7.50
C ALA A 240 -12.48 -5.53 -8.93
N VAL A 241 -12.36 -4.25 -9.31
CA VAL A 241 -12.65 -3.77 -10.68
C VAL A 241 -11.78 -4.48 -11.70
N LEU A 242 -10.46 -4.53 -11.48
CA LEU A 242 -9.54 -5.19 -12.40
C LEU A 242 -9.78 -6.71 -12.48
N ALA A 243 -10.14 -7.36 -11.37
CA ALA A 243 -10.48 -8.78 -11.38
C ALA A 243 -11.78 -9.09 -12.15
N LEU A 244 -12.71 -8.13 -12.24
CA LEU A 244 -13.96 -8.28 -12.98
C LEU A 244 -13.82 -7.94 -14.47
N ILE A 245 -12.90 -7.04 -14.83
CA ILE A 245 -12.74 -6.56 -16.22
C ILE A 245 -11.77 -7.43 -17.03
N GLY A 246 -10.79 -8.09 -16.38
CA GLY A 246 -9.79 -8.94 -17.07
C GLY A 246 -8.53 -8.16 -17.42
#